data_AF-A0A504YLG5-F1
#
_entry.id   AF-A0A504YLG5-F1
#
_cell.length_a   1.000
_cell.length_b   1.000
_cell.length_c   1.000
_cell.angle_alpha   90.00
_cell.angle_beta   90.00
_cell.angle_gamma   90.00
#
_symmetry.space_group_name_H-M   'P 1'
#
loop_
_entity.id
_entity.type
_entity.pdbx_description
1 polymer ?
#
loop_
_entity_poly.entity_id
_entity_poly.type
_entity_poly.pdbx_seq_one_letter_code
_entity_poly.pdbx_strand_id
1 'polypeptide(L)'
;MPLISRNQSCLPVEAVGDRNTSDMKAIYIFIVSLSPVALGLSCFALIVLTRRRAVRLGSMRVNLTTLTAFEALLNAMILMLTISSLTGLGGHNQHAPALAFTFICFFFINGALCARNWIITLIALARCIAITRPMTTRLMSTHLFRPRSLGLCTVTCILLGFILSILRMFEQKIVVCENLDDIIRLVPDSGWRLVSEIFFIYQSAMPISIVFITTVIMIVVLLRNKTFSLDNTLQTPVTSIGSVIPVVPFTRNGRQLGHTSFPSSAETTSVLRTPVLGSRTHLTDKRIPCSASHLRYSLSVRQTQICAKSQIHYRRTQNQLRATRMITLLAAAFILFEAPIFFCVALRRYIPLNHYRLVTNGLKALVVLDSCANVIIYLFMSKRFRQESSRLWTTIKGHQSRIMTNNTDMIN
;
A
#
# COMPACT_ATOMS: atom_id res chain seq x y z
N MET A 1 40.01 -11.27 -3.11
CA MET A 1 40.00 -12.72 -2.79
C MET A 1 39.36 -13.46 -3.95
N PRO A 2 39.90 -14.62 -4.40
CA PRO A 2 39.32 -15.35 -5.52
C PRO A 2 37.94 -15.90 -5.16
N LEU A 3 36.95 -15.66 -6.03
CA LEU A 3 35.56 -16.15 -5.88
C LEU A 3 35.48 -17.69 -5.87
N ILE A 4 36.46 -18.32 -6.50
CA ILE A 4 36.58 -19.77 -6.66
C ILE A 4 37.79 -20.21 -5.86
N SER A 5 37.57 -21.13 -4.91
CA SER A 5 38.65 -21.77 -4.17
C SER A 5 38.52 -23.27 -4.36
N ARG A 6 39.58 -23.89 -4.86
CA ARG A 6 39.67 -25.35 -4.91
C ARG A 6 40.14 -25.85 -3.55
N ASN A 7 39.48 -26.87 -3.02
CA ASN A 7 39.88 -27.49 -1.75
C ASN A 7 39.93 -29.01 -1.90
N GLN A 8 41.10 -29.57 -1.65
CA GLN A 8 41.41 -31.00 -1.74
C GLN A 8 41.08 -31.77 -0.46
N SER A 9 40.38 -31.16 0.50
CA SER A 9 40.07 -31.81 1.79
C SER A 9 38.65 -31.46 2.26
N CYS A 10 37.67 -31.64 1.36
CA CYS A 10 36.28 -31.54 1.75
C CYS A 10 35.86 -32.80 2.51
N LEU A 11 35.50 -32.67 3.79
CA LEU A 11 34.86 -33.75 4.53
C LEU A 11 33.45 -34.02 3.97
N PRO A 12 33.03 -35.29 3.82
CA PRO A 12 31.64 -35.64 3.57
C PRO A 12 30.82 -35.11 4.75
N VAL A 13 29.81 -34.27 4.45
CA VAL A 13 28.90 -33.80 5.49
C VAL A 13 28.02 -34.97 5.84
N GLU A 14 28.22 -35.58 7.01
CA GLU A 14 27.30 -36.57 7.54
C GLU A 14 25.89 -35.96 7.54
N ALA A 15 24.96 -36.66 6.88
CA ALA A 15 23.56 -36.28 6.86
C ALA A 15 23.04 -36.33 8.31
N VAL A 16 23.02 -35.18 8.97
CA VAL A 16 22.56 -35.04 10.36
C VAL A 16 21.11 -35.56 10.45
N GLY A 17 20.97 -36.78 11.01
CA GLY A 17 19.84 -37.30 11.78
C GLY A 17 18.44 -37.15 11.16
N ASP A 18 17.94 -38.26 10.63
CA ASP A 18 16.69 -38.45 9.85
C ASP A 18 15.38 -37.90 10.44
N ARG A 19 15.26 -37.59 11.74
CA ARG A 19 13.99 -37.10 12.34
C ARG A 19 13.59 -35.69 11.92
N ASN A 20 14.55 -34.82 11.58
CA ASN A 20 14.23 -33.47 11.09
C ASN A 20 13.84 -33.45 9.60
N THR A 21 13.96 -34.57 8.89
CA THR A 21 13.68 -34.61 7.45
C THR A 21 12.18 -34.62 7.16
N SER A 22 11.35 -35.23 8.02
CA SER A 22 9.89 -35.26 7.85
C SER A 22 9.28 -33.88 7.96
N ASP A 23 9.65 -33.12 8.98
CA ASP A 23 9.10 -31.78 9.24
C ASP A 23 9.53 -30.79 8.15
N MET A 24 10.77 -30.90 7.68
CA MET A 24 11.26 -30.11 6.55
C MET A 24 10.50 -30.44 5.27
N LYS A 25 10.27 -31.73 4.97
CA LYS A 25 9.48 -32.16 3.80
C LYS A 25 8.06 -31.58 3.84
N ALA A 26 7.40 -31.61 5.00
CA ALA A 26 6.07 -31.03 5.16
C ALA A 26 6.04 -29.52 4.83
N ILE A 27 7.04 -28.77 5.31
CA ILE A 27 7.14 -27.33 5.00
C ILE A 27 7.39 -27.09 3.50
N TYR A 28 8.25 -27.87 2.86
CA TYR A 28 8.48 -27.75 1.41
C TYR A 28 7.21 -28.07 0.61
N ILE A 29 6.48 -29.12 0.97
CA ILE A 29 5.19 -29.47 0.35
C ILE A 29 4.19 -28.34 0.54
N PHE A 30 4.13 -27.73 1.72
CA PHE A 30 3.29 -26.58 1.99
C PHE A 30 3.68 -25.36 1.12
N ILE A 31 4.97 -25.05 1.00
CA ILE A 31 5.44 -23.94 0.15
C ILE A 31 5.13 -24.20 -1.32
N VAL A 32 5.33 -25.43 -1.80
CA VAL A 32 5.06 -25.80 -3.21
C VAL A 32 3.57 -25.80 -3.53
N SER A 33 2.71 -26.17 -2.59
CA SER A 33 1.26 -26.08 -2.79
C SER A 33 0.74 -24.64 -2.70
N LEU A 34 1.30 -23.82 -1.80
CA LEU A 34 0.84 -22.45 -1.59
C LEU A 34 1.36 -21.47 -2.66
N SER A 35 2.58 -21.65 -3.16
CA SER A 35 3.21 -20.71 -4.11
C SER A 35 2.46 -20.56 -5.44
N PRO A 36 1.93 -21.62 -6.08
CA PRO A 36 1.08 -21.51 -7.27
C PRO A 36 -0.23 -20.77 -7.00
N VAL A 37 -0.83 -20.99 -5.82
CA VAL A 37 -2.05 -20.27 -5.41
C VAL A 37 -1.74 -18.78 -5.24
N ALA A 38 -0.65 -18.44 -4.54
CA ALA A 38 -0.19 -17.07 -4.38
C ALA A 38 0.10 -16.41 -5.73
N LEU A 39 0.82 -17.10 -6.62
CA LEU A 39 1.12 -16.63 -7.97
C LEU A 39 -0.17 -16.39 -8.79
N GLY A 40 -1.12 -17.32 -8.74
CA GLY A 40 -2.42 -17.19 -9.42
C GLY A 40 -3.21 -15.98 -8.91
N LEU A 41 -3.24 -15.77 -7.59
CA LEU A 41 -3.88 -14.62 -6.96
C LEU A 41 -3.19 -13.30 -7.33
N SER A 42 -1.85 -13.25 -7.31
CA SER A 42 -1.08 -12.07 -7.71
C SER A 42 -1.26 -11.75 -9.19
N CYS A 43 -1.23 -12.75 -10.07
CA CYS A 43 -1.50 -12.58 -11.50
C CYS A 43 -2.92 -12.06 -11.76
N PHE A 44 -3.92 -12.63 -11.08
CA PHE A 44 -5.30 -12.14 -11.14
C PHE A 44 -5.38 -10.67 -10.70
N ALA A 45 -4.76 -10.33 -9.58
CA ALA A 45 -4.71 -8.96 -9.09
C ALA A 45 -4.00 -8.01 -10.07
N LEU A 46 -2.91 -8.46 -10.69
CA LEU A 46 -2.19 -7.71 -11.73
C LEU A 46 -3.08 -7.43 -12.94
N ILE A 47 -3.82 -8.43 -13.44
CA ILE A 47 -4.76 -8.28 -14.56
C ILE A 47 -5.85 -7.25 -14.22
N VAL A 48 -6.43 -7.36 -13.03
CA VAL A 48 -7.46 -6.43 -12.55
C VAL A 48 -6.89 -5.00 -12.43
N LEU A 49 -5.68 -4.88 -11.88
CA LEU A 49 -5.02 -3.57 -11.68
C LEU A 49 -4.49 -2.96 -12.98
N THR A 50 -4.16 -3.73 -14.02
CA THR A 50 -3.61 -3.23 -15.30
C THR A 50 -4.69 -2.82 -16.31
N ARG A 51 -5.95 -3.25 -16.13
CA ARG A 51 -7.05 -2.91 -17.05
C ARG A 51 -7.25 -1.39 -17.24
N ARG A 52 -7.25 -0.93 -18.51
CA ARG A 52 -7.29 0.51 -18.89
C ARG A 52 -8.50 1.29 -18.35
N ARG A 53 -9.62 0.65 -18.03
CA ARG A 53 -10.80 1.36 -17.47
C ARG A 53 -10.63 1.73 -15.98
N ALA A 54 -9.60 1.23 -15.30
CA ALA A 54 -9.22 1.59 -13.94
C ALA A 54 -8.45 2.94 -13.81
N VAL A 55 -8.31 3.70 -14.91
CA VAL A 55 -7.49 4.94 -15.03
C VAL A 55 -7.82 6.03 -13.99
N ARG A 56 -8.99 6.01 -13.34
CA ARG A 56 -9.35 6.97 -12.27
C ARG A 56 -8.68 6.72 -10.89
N LEU A 57 -7.72 5.81 -10.76
CA LEU A 57 -7.03 5.51 -9.48
C LEU A 57 -5.77 6.37 -9.22
N GLY A 58 -5.28 7.13 -10.19
CA GLY A 58 -4.16 8.07 -10.01
C GLY A 58 -2.83 7.39 -9.61
N SER A 59 -1.94 8.15 -8.96
CA SER A 59 -0.58 7.71 -8.57
C SER A 59 -0.52 6.49 -7.64
N MET A 60 -1.57 6.24 -6.83
CA MET A 60 -1.64 5.06 -5.96
C MET A 60 -1.69 3.75 -6.75
N ARG A 61 -2.27 3.77 -7.97
CA ARG A 61 -2.36 2.58 -8.82
C ARG A 61 -0.99 2.06 -9.18
N VAL A 62 -0.08 2.95 -9.59
CA VAL A 62 1.27 2.57 -10.02
C VAL A 62 2.01 1.86 -8.89
N ASN A 63 1.93 2.38 -7.66
CA ASN A 63 2.58 1.77 -6.50
C ASN A 63 1.94 0.40 -6.14
N LEU A 64 0.62 0.26 -6.23
CA LEU A 64 -0.04 -1.03 -5.99
C LEU A 64 0.26 -2.05 -7.10
N THR A 65 0.25 -1.62 -8.37
CA THR A 65 0.57 -2.50 -9.50
C THR A 65 2.02 -2.95 -9.46
N THR A 66 2.95 -2.05 -9.12
CA THR A 66 4.37 -2.41 -8.93
C THR A 66 4.55 -3.35 -7.74
N LEU A 67 3.87 -3.10 -6.61
CA LEU A 67 3.85 -4.02 -5.47
C LEU A 67 3.43 -5.43 -5.89
N THR A 68 2.26 -5.55 -6.54
CA THR A 68 1.73 -6.84 -7.01
C THR A 68 2.60 -7.49 -8.09
N ALA A 69 3.29 -6.71 -8.93
CA ALA A 69 4.23 -7.23 -9.91
C ALA A 69 5.45 -7.87 -9.23
N PHE A 70 6.03 -7.23 -8.21
CA PHE A 70 7.14 -7.80 -7.44
C PHE A 70 6.70 -8.99 -6.58
N GLU A 71 5.47 -9.01 -6.05
CA GLU A 71 4.90 -10.19 -5.39
C GLU A 71 4.76 -11.38 -6.36
N ALA A 72 4.24 -11.15 -7.57
CA ALA A 72 4.14 -12.18 -8.59
C ALA A 72 5.52 -12.71 -8.99
N LEU A 73 6.49 -11.81 -9.20
CA LEU A 73 7.88 -12.17 -9.50
C LEU A 73 8.50 -13.00 -8.37
N LEU A 74 8.31 -12.57 -7.12
CA LEU A 74 8.81 -13.26 -5.93
C LEU A 74 8.24 -14.67 -5.83
N ASN A 75 6.91 -14.83 -5.94
CA ASN A 75 6.25 -16.13 -5.85
C ASN A 75 6.65 -17.04 -7.02
N ALA A 76 6.84 -16.49 -8.22
CA ALA A 76 7.36 -17.25 -9.36
C ALA A 76 8.78 -17.77 -9.09
N MET A 77 9.68 -16.92 -8.60
CA MET A 77 11.06 -17.33 -8.31
C MET A 77 11.17 -18.31 -7.14
N ILE A 78 10.36 -18.14 -6.09
CA ILE A 78 10.27 -19.10 -4.98
C ILE A 78 9.75 -20.45 -5.48
N LEU A 79 8.69 -20.46 -6.30
CA LEU A 79 8.16 -21.69 -6.89
C LEU A 79 9.21 -22.41 -7.73
N MET A 80 9.88 -21.68 -8.63
CA MET A 80 10.93 -22.22 -9.49
C MET A 80 12.10 -22.81 -8.70
N LEU A 81 12.58 -22.10 -7.67
CA LEU A 81 13.64 -22.59 -6.78
C LEU A 81 13.20 -23.83 -6.00
N THR A 82 11.95 -23.85 -5.52
CA THR A 82 11.45 -24.96 -4.71
C THR A 82 11.22 -26.21 -5.56
N ILE A 83 10.68 -26.07 -6.78
CA ILE A 83 10.57 -27.16 -7.75
C ILE A 83 11.96 -27.72 -8.07
N SER A 84 12.94 -26.85 -8.37
CA SER A 84 14.32 -27.27 -8.64
C SER A 84 14.96 -28.01 -7.47
N SER A 85 14.61 -27.64 -6.23
CA SER A 85 15.09 -28.34 -5.03
C SER A 85 14.44 -29.72 -4.83
N LEU A 86 13.17 -29.88 -5.23
CA LEU A 86 12.44 -31.15 -5.09
C LEU A 86 12.75 -32.16 -6.20
N THR A 87 12.99 -31.70 -7.42
CA THR A 87 13.28 -32.57 -8.56
C THR A 87 14.69 -33.16 -8.53
N GLY A 88 15.49 -32.87 -7.50
CA GLY A 88 16.84 -33.42 -7.37
C GLY A 88 17.85 -32.82 -8.34
N LEU A 89 17.49 -31.85 -9.19
CA LEU A 89 18.45 -31.09 -10.01
C LEU A 89 19.48 -30.32 -9.15
N GLY A 90 19.21 -30.14 -7.85
CA GLY A 90 20.15 -29.58 -6.88
C GLY A 90 20.91 -30.61 -6.03
N GLY A 91 20.67 -31.92 -6.22
CA GLY A 91 21.20 -33.01 -5.39
C GLY A 91 22.45 -33.68 -5.97
N HIS A 92 23.53 -33.65 -5.20
CA HIS A 92 24.84 -34.30 -5.38
C HIS A 92 25.68 -33.91 -6.62
N ASN A 93 25.15 -33.82 -7.83
CA ASN A 93 25.93 -33.47 -9.02
C ASN A 93 25.51 -32.10 -9.57
N GLN A 94 25.96 -31.01 -8.93
CA GLN A 94 25.64 -29.66 -9.39
C GLN A 94 26.42 -29.30 -10.65
N HIS A 95 25.81 -29.55 -11.81
CA HIS A 95 26.30 -28.99 -13.06
C HIS A 95 26.24 -27.45 -13.03
N ALA A 96 27.20 -26.79 -13.69
CA ALA A 96 27.27 -25.34 -13.85
C ALA A 96 25.92 -24.61 -14.15
N PRO A 97 25.03 -25.12 -15.03
CA PRO A 97 23.74 -24.48 -15.29
C PRO A 97 22.79 -24.45 -14.07
N ALA A 98 22.78 -25.49 -13.23
CA ALA A 98 21.92 -25.54 -12.04
C ALA A 98 22.37 -24.52 -10.99
N LEU A 99 23.68 -24.34 -10.86
CA LEU A 99 24.29 -23.33 -10.00
C LEU A 99 23.98 -21.90 -10.51
N ALA A 100 24.15 -21.65 -11.81
CA ALA A 100 23.78 -20.38 -12.43
C ALA A 100 22.30 -20.04 -12.22
N PHE A 101 21.42 -21.03 -12.40
CA PHE A 101 19.99 -20.87 -12.14
C PHE A 101 19.69 -20.51 -10.68
N THR A 102 20.34 -21.20 -9.73
CA THR A 102 20.19 -20.93 -8.29
C THR A 102 20.63 -19.50 -7.95
N PHE A 103 21.73 -19.03 -8.53
CA PHE A 103 22.21 -17.66 -8.38
C PHE A 103 21.23 -16.62 -8.93
N ILE A 104 20.67 -16.86 -10.11
CA ILE A 104 19.65 -16.01 -10.72
C ILE A 104 18.41 -15.93 -9.81
N CYS A 105 17.89 -17.09 -9.37
CA CYS A 105 16.77 -17.14 -8.42
C CYS A 105 17.09 -16.38 -7.13
N PHE A 106 18.27 -16.59 -6.55
CA PHE A 106 18.70 -15.90 -5.33
C PHE A 106 18.74 -14.37 -5.52
N PHE A 107 19.32 -13.90 -6.62
CA PHE A 107 19.38 -12.48 -6.95
C PHE A 107 17.98 -11.84 -7.05
N PHE A 108 17.07 -12.47 -7.80
CA PHE A 108 15.72 -11.95 -7.99
C PHE A 108 14.86 -12.07 -6.74
N ILE A 109 14.98 -13.14 -5.95
CA ILE A 109 14.24 -13.27 -4.68
C ILE A 109 14.62 -12.15 -3.72
N ASN A 110 15.93 -11.94 -3.50
CA ASN A 110 16.41 -10.88 -2.60
C ASN A 110 16.06 -9.48 -3.12
N GLY A 111 16.21 -9.25 -4.43
CA GLY A 111 15.86 -7.98 -5.07
C GLY A 111 14.35 -7.68 -5.00
N ALA A 112 13.51 -8.66 -5.32
CA ALA A 112 12.05 -8.53 -5.28
C ALA A 112 11.52 -8.36 -3.85
N LEU A 113 12.08 -9.07 -2.85
CA LEU A 113 11.76 -8.88 -1.44
C LEU A 113 12.09 -7.45 -0.99
N CYS A 114 13.29 -6.96 -1.32
CA CYS A 114 13.70 -5.61 -0.99
C CYS A 114 12.78 -4.57 -1.65
N ALA A 115 12.51 -4.73 -2.95
CA ALA A 115 11.61 -3.85 -3.71
C ALA A 115 10.20 -3.82 -3.10
N ARG A 116 9.62 -4.98 -2.77
CA ARG A 116 8.32 -5.12 -2.11
C ARG A 116 8.27 -4.33 -0.80
N ASN A 117 9.25 -4.55 0.07
CA ASN A 117 9.28 -3.95 1.41
C ASN A 117 9.40 -2.41 1.32
N TRP A 118 10.23 -1.90 0.40
CA TRP A 118 10.35 -0.46 0.16
C TRP A 118 9.09 0.15 -0.49
N ILE A 119 8.43 -0.55 -1.42
CA ILE A 119 7.18 -0.06 -2.01
C ILE A 119 6.09 0.09 -0.93
N ILE A 120 5.92 -0.91 -0.06
CA ILE A 120 4.96 -0.84 1.07
C ILE A 120 5.29 0.36 1.97
N THR A 121 6.57 0.53 2.30
CA THR A 121 7.06 1.63 3.14
C THR A 121 6.73 3.00 2.53
N LEU A 122 6.99 3.19 1.23
CA LEU A 122 6.72 4.44 0.54
C LEU A 122 5.21 4.70 0.39
N ILE A 123 4.39 3.66 0.20
CA ILE A 123 2.93 3.77 0.21
C ILE A 123 2.44 4.24 1.59
N ALA A 124 2.93 3.65 2.68
CA ALA A 124 2.59 4.01 4.04
C ALA A 124 3.00 5.47 4.36
N LEU A 125 4.24 5.85 4.01
CA LEU A 125 4.75 7.20 4.19
C LEU A 125 3.92 8.24 3.42
N ALA A 126 3.65 7.98 2.13
CA ALA A 126 2.85 8.88 1.30
C ALA A 126 1.44 9.12 1.88
N ARG A 127 0.88 8.10 2.55
CA ARG A 127 -0.43 8.21 3.21
C ARG A 127 -0.37 8.92 4.54
N CYS A 128 0.64 8.63 5.35
CA CYS A 128 0.88 9.35 6.59
C CYS A 128 0.98 10.86 6.31
N ILE A 129 1.73 11.27 5.29
CA ILE A 129 1.85 12.67 4.87
C ILE A 129 0.50 13.24 4.41
N ALA A 130 -0.25 12.48 3.60
CA ALA A 130 -1.54 12.94 3.09
C ALA A 130 -2.60 13.16 4.19
N ILE A 131 -2.46 12.49 5.35
CA ILE A 131 -3.37 12.58 6.49
C ILE A 131 -2.90 13.66 7.49
N THR A 132 -1.60 13.72 7.76
CA THR A 132 -1.00 14.65 8.74
C THR A 132 -1.01 16.10 8.25
N ARG A 133 -0.93 16.36 6.94
CA ARG A 133 -0.95 17.72 6.38
C ARG A 133 -2.33 18.07 5.79
N PRO A 134 -3.14 18.89 6.48
CA PRO A 134 -4.41 19.38 5.92
C PRO A 134 -4.16 20.29 4.69
N MET A 135 -5.13 20.31 3.78
CA MET A 135 -5.06 20.91 2.43
C MET A 135 -4.59 22.39 2.37
N THR A 136 -4.61 23.14 3.47
CA THR A 136 -4.31 24.58 3.53
C THR A 136 -2.83 24.93 3.46
N THR A 137 -1.89 24.02 3.77
CA THR A 137 -0.43 24.26 3.67
C THR A 137 0.22 23.73 2.38
N ARG A 138 -0.59 23.24 1.42
CA ARG A 138 -0.10 22.64 0.16
C ARG A 138 0.62 23.60 -0.78
N LEU A 139 0.46 24.91 -0.62
CA LEU A 139 1.05 25.92 -1.50
C LEU A 139 2.51 26.24 -1.15
N MET A 140 2.93 26.09 0.11
CA MET A 140 4.27 26.53 0.55
C MET A 140 5.23 25.41 0.94
N SER A 141 4.78 24.16 1.12
CA SER A 141 5.65 23.11 1.65
C SER A 141 5.98 22.00 0.64
N THR A 142 7.18 22.16 0.05
CA THR A 142 8.19 21.12 -0.26
C THR A 142 8.05 20.28 -1.56
N HIS A 143 9.02 20.51 -2.43
CA HIS A 143 9.31 19.84 -3.72
C HIS A 143 9.44 18.29 -3.63
N LEU A 144 9.71 17.76 -2.43
CA LEU A 144 10.09 16.36 -2.17
C LEU A 144 8.94 15.35 -2.32
N PHE A 145 7.68 15.80 -2.26
CA PHE A 145 6.50 14.92 -2.31
C PHE A 145 5.57 15.19 -3.49
N ARG A 146 6.10 15.83 -4.55
CA ARG A 146 5.42 15.83 -5.84
C ARG A 146 5.31 14.37 -6.32
N PRO A 147 4.21 13.94 -6.95
CA PRO A 147 4.05 12.55 -7.41
C PRO A 147 5.21 12.05 -8.28
N ARG A 148 5.91 12.95 -8.98
CA ARG A 148 7.16 12.67 -9.71
C ARG A 148 8.33 12.33 -8.77
N SER A 149 8.51 13.07 -7.67
CA SER A 149 9.58 12.84 -6.71
C SER A 149 9.36 11.56 -5.91
N LEU A 150 8.11 11.23 -5.55
CA LEU A 150 7.80 9.96 -4.91
C LEU A 150 8.13 8.79 -5.85
N GLY A 151 7.76 8.90 -7.13
CA GLY A 151 8.12 7.91 -8.14
C GLY A 151 9.64 7.75 -8.29
N LEU A 152 10.39 8.85 -8.33
CA LEU A 152 11.86 8.82 -8.37
C LEU A 152 12.44 8.12 -7.15
N CYS A 153 11.95 8.45 -5.94
CA CYS A 153 12.35 7.81 -4.69
C CYS A 153 12.09 6.29 -4.72
N THR A 154 10.92 5.87 -5.20
CA THR A 154 10.59 4.44 -5.39
C THR A 154 11.59 3.76 -6.31
N VAL A 155 11.89 4.36 -7.47
CA VAL A 155 12.85 3.79 -8.43
C VAL A 155 14.24 3.69 -7.81
N THR A 156 14.70 4.73 -7.10
CA THR A 156 16.02 4.69 -6.44
C THR A 156 16.11 3.63 -5.35
N CYS A 157 15.07 3.45 -4.52
CA CYS A 157 15.05 2.40 -3.50
C CYS A 157 15.07 1.00 -4.11
N ILE A 158 14.32 0.79 -5.21
CA ILE A 158 14.31 -0.49 -5.93
C ILE A 158 15.70 -0.77 -6.52
N LEU A 159 16.29 0.20 -7.24
CA LEU A 159 17.61 0.06 -7.83
C LEU A 159 18.68 -0.24 -6.77
N LEU A 160 18.67 0.49 -5.66
CA LEU A 160 19.59 0.25 -4.55
C LEU A 160 19.40 -1.15 -3.96
N GLY A 161 18.16 -1.61 -3.80
CA GLY A 161 17.86 -2.99 -3.37
C GLY A 161 18.43 -4.06 -4.30
N PHE A 162 18.32 -3.88 -5.61
CA PHE A 162 18.92 -4.80 -6.58
C PHE A 162 20.45 -4.74 -6.58
N ILE A 163 21.05 -3.55 -6.49
CA ILE A 163 22.52 -3.41 -6.38
C ILE A 163 23.04 -4.13 -5.13
N LEU A 164 22.40 -3.93 -3.98
CA LEU A 164 22.78 -4.63 -2.75
C LEU A 164 22.52 -6.14 -2.82
N SER A 165 21.51 -6.59 -3.58
CA SER A 165 21.27 -8.00 -3.87
C SER A 165 22.44 -8.63 -4.65
N ILE A 166 22.98 -7.93 -5.66
CA ILE A 166 24.21 -8.37 -6.38
C ILE A 166 25.38 -8.43 -5.41
N LEU A 167 25.58 -7.38 -4.59
CA LEU A 167 26.67 -7.36 -3.63
C LEU A 167 26.58 -8.51 -2.62
N ARG A 168 25.36 -8.89 -2.24
CA ARG A 168 25.12 -10.05 -1.38
C ARG A 168 25.49 -11.38 -2.05
N MET A 169 25.45 -11.49 -3.37
CA MET A 169 25.90 -12.71 -4.05
C MET A 169 27.38 -13.02 -3.77
N PHE A 170 28.21 -11.99 -3.56
CA PHE A 170 29.63 -12.17 -3.23
C PHE A 170 29.86 -12.74 -1.83
N GLU A 171 28.84 -12.80 -0.96
CA GLU A 171 28.91 -13.51 0.32
C GLU A 171 29.02 -15.03 0.14
N GLN A 172 28.53 -15.57 -0.98
CA GLN A 172 28.59 -16.99 -1.27
C GLN A 172 29.86 -17.34 -2.03
N LYS A 173 30.83 -17.97 -1.35
CA LYS A 173 32.05 -18.46 -1.96
C LYS A 173 31.82 -19.82 -2.60
N ILE A 174 32.27 -19.97 -3.85
CA ILE A 174 32.20 -21.24 -4.57
C ILE A 174 33.44 -22.05 -4.21
N VAL A 175 33.23 -23.17 -3.52
CA VAL A 175 34.28 -24.13 -3.16
C VAL A 175 34.09 -25.37 -4.02
N VAL A 176 35.07 -25.67 -4.86
CA VAL A 176 35.09 -26.90 -5.67
C VAL A 176 35.84 -27.96 -4.87
N CYS A 177 35.17 -29.07 -4.56
CA CYS A 177 35.70 -30.18 -3.79
C CYS A 177 36.22 -31.27 -4.74
N GLU A 178 37.53 -31.28 -4.99
CA GLU A 178 38.15 -32.24 -5.93
C GLU A 178 38.06 -33.70 -5.43
N ASN A 179 37.94 -33.92 -4.11
CA ASN A 179 37.90 -35.26 -3.51
C ASN A 179 36.53 -35.96 -3.55
N LEU A 180 35.45 -35.27 -3.93
CA LEU A 180 34.13 -35.87 -4.07
C LEU A 180 33.61 -35.60 -5.49
N ASP A 181 34.29 -36.10 -6.52
CA ASP A 181 33.87 -35.95 -7.92
C ASP A 181 33.59 -34.49 -8.36
N ASP A 182 34.47 -33.55 -8.00
CA ASP A 182 34.36 -32.12 -8.33
C ASP A 182 33.05 -31.45 -7.88
N ILE A 183 32.46 -31.90 -6.78
CA ILE A 183 31.24 -31.29 -6.23
C ILE A 183 31.47 -29.82 -5.87
N ILE A 184 30.60 -28.96 -6.39
CA ILE A 184 30.59 -27.53 -6.10
C ILE A 184 29.74 -27.27 -4.84
N ARG A 185 30.34 -26.64 -3.83
CA ARG A 185 29.68 -26.22 -2.59
C ARG A 185 29.71 -24.70 -2.44
N LEU A 186 28.61 -24.11 -1.99
CA LEU A 186 28.55 -22.71 -1.61
C LEU A 186 28.82 -22.58 -0.11
N VAL A 187 29.92 -21.92 0.26
CA VAL A 187 30.32 -21.69 1.65
C VAL A 187 30.21 -20.19 1.94
N PRO A 188 29.62 -19.77 3.08
CA PRO A 188 29.56 -18.36 3.44
C PRO A 188 30.97 -17.83 3.70
N ASP A 189 31.34 -16.74 3.04
CA ASP A 189 32.60 -16.03 3.26
C ASP A 189 32.47 -15.05 4.43
N SER A 190 33.34 -15.18 5.44
CA SER A 190 33.33 -14.30 6.61
C SER A 190 33.72 -12.85 6.25
N GLY A 191 34.47 -12.64 5.16
CA GLY A 191 34.92 -11.33 4.71
C GLY A 191 33.79 -10.38 4.29
N TRP A 192 32.66 -10.92 3.83
CA TRP A 192 31.52 -10.14 3.30
C TRP A 192 30.36 -10.01 4.28
N ARG A 193 30.56 -10.41 5.54
CA ARG A 193 29.52 -10.38 6.58
C ARG A 193 28.90 -8.99 6.76
N LEU A 194 29.71 -7.94 6.72
CA LEU A 194 29.23 -6.55 6.88
C LEU A 194 28.20 -6.18 5.79
N VAL A 195 28.44 -6.61 4.55
CA VAL A 195 27.53 -6.33 3.42
C VAL A 195 26.19 -7.06 3.60
N SER A 196 26.23 -8.29 4.10
CA SER A 196 25.01 -9.05 4.43
C SER A 196 24.18 -8.37 5.52
N GLU A 197 24.85 -7.86 6.57
CA GLU A 197 24.21 -7.12 7.66
C GLU A 197 23.61 -5.78 7.17
N ILE A 198 24.34 -5.03 6.35
CA ILE A 198 23.83 -3.79 5.72
C ILE A 198 22.62 -4.07 4.83
N PHE A 199 22.71 -5.10 3.97
CA PHE A 199 21.59 -5.50 3.12
C PHE A 199 20.37 -5.87 3.96
N PHE A 200 20.57 -6.65 5.02
CA PHE A 200 19.48 -7.05 5.90
C PHE A 200 18.82 -5.86 6.61
N ILE A 201 19.62 -4.91 7.10
CA ILE A 201 19.11 -3.66 7.69
C ILE A 201 18.30 -2.87 6.66
N TYR A 202 18.80 -2.76 5.44
CA TYR A 202 18.14 -2.03 4.35
C TYR A 202 16.86 -2.73 3.84
N GLN A 203 16.88 -4.06 3.72
CA GLN A 203 15.79 -4.87 3.18
C GLN A 203 14.62 -5.00 4.16
N SER A 204 14.92 -5.09 5.47
CA SER A 204 13.93 -5.47 6.48
C SER A 204 13.84 -4.46 7.62
N ALA A 205 14.93 -4.20 8.35
CA ALA A 205 14.90 -3.39 9.57
C ALA A 205 14.39 -1.95 9.35
N MET A 206 14.91 -1.28 8.32
CA MET A 206 14.51 0.08 7.96
C MET A 206 13.05 0.16 7.50
N PRO A 207 12.60 -0.63 6.50
CA PRO A 207 11.18 -0.70 6.11
C PRO A 207 10.22 -0.95 7.28
N ILE A 208 10.50 -1.96 8.11
CA ILE A 208 9.64 -2.32 9.25
C ILE A 208 9.54 -1.15 10.24
N SER A 209 10.68 -0.55 10.60
CA SER A 209 10.71 0.58 11.54
C SER A 209 9.94 1.80 11.01
N ILE A 210 10.13 2.15 9.74
CA ILE A 210 9.44 3.28 9.11
C ILE A 210 7.94 3.00 9.01
N VAL A 211 7.53 1.80 8.60
CA VAL A 211 6.11 1.41 8.53
C VAL A 211 5.47 1.42 9.92
N PHE A 212 6.17 0.93 10.94
CA PHE A 212 5.70 0.96 12.32
C PHE A 212 5.49 2.40 12.82
N ILE A 213 6.48 3.27 12.68
CA ILE A 213 6.38 4.67 13.10
C ILE A 213 5.26 5.39 12.34
N THR A 214 5.18 5.22 11.01
CA THR A 214 4.17 5.88 10.19
C THR A 214 2.75 5.39 10.49
N THR A 215 2.57 4.10 10.80
CA THR A 215 1.26 3.55 11.19
C THR A 215 0.83 4.05 12.56
N VAL A 216 1.72 4.13 13.55
CA VAL A 216 1.42 4.72 14.86
C VAL A 216 0.98 6.17 14.70
N ILE A 217 1.74 7.00 13.97
CA ILE A 217 1.36 8.40 13.69
C ILE A 217 -0.02 8.48 13.01
N MET A 218 -0.26 7.64 12.02
CA MET A 218 -1.53 7.60 11.30
C MET A 218 -2.70 7.24 12.23
N ILE A 219 -2.53 6.26 13.12
CA ILE A 219 -3.55 5.87 14.11
C ILE A 219 -3.84 7.04 15.06
N VAL A 220 -2.80 7.67 15.62
CA VAL A 220 -2.94 8.80 16.55
C VAL A 220 -3.71 9.96 15.90
N VAL A 221 -3.38 10.33 14.65
CA VAL A 221 -4.07 11.41 13.94
C VAL A 221 -5.53 11.05 13.64
N LEU A 222 -5.80 9.80 13.26
CA LEU A 222 -7.18 9.35 13.01
C LEU A 222 -8.03 9.30 14.28
N LEU A 223 -7.44 8.94 15.43
CA LEU A 223 -8.12 8.95 16.72
C LEU A 223 -8.41 10.39 17.17
N ARG A 224 -7.44 11.30 17.04
CA ARG A 224 -7.63 12.73 17.38
C ARG A 224 -8.73 13.39 16.54
N ASN A 225 -8.85 13.05 15.26
CA ASN A 225 -9.91 13.61 14.42
C ASN A 225 -11.31 13.07 14.77
N LYS A 226 -11.42 11.85 15.32
CA LYS A 226 -12.70 11.29 15.75
C LYS A 226 -13.21 11.96 17.03
N THR A 227 -12.34 12.23 18.00
CA THR A 227 -12.71 12.94 19.23
C THR A 227 -13.26 14.34 18.91
N PHE A 228 -12.58 15.10 18.04
CA PHE A 228 -13.09 16.40 17.59
C PHE A 228 -14.43 16.34 16.83
N SER A 229 -14.72 15.23 16.15
CA SER A 229 -16.01 15.07 15.46
C SER A 229 -17.15 14.75 16.44
N LEU A 230 -16.89 14.03 17.53
CA LEU A 230 -17.91 13.66 18.50
C LEU A 230 -18.38 14.88 19.31
N ASP A 231 -17.44 15.71 19.77
CA ASP A 231 -17.73 16.92 20.57
C ASP A 231 -18.62 17.92 19.81
N ASN A 232 -18.35 18.10 18.50
CA ASN A 232 -19.16 18.95 17.63
C ASN A 232 -20.57 18.39 17.35
N THR A 233 -20.81 17.10 17.60
CA THR A 233 -22.12 16.46 17.40
C THR A 233 -22.93 16.47 18.71
N LEU A 234 -22.27 16.45 19.86
CA LEU A 234 -22.93 16.56 21.17
C LEU A 234 -23.35 18.00 21.52
N GLN A 235 -22.75 19.02 20.90
CA GLN A 235 -23.04 20.44 21.16
C GLN A 235 -24.17 21.07 20.34
N THR A 236 -24.95 20.30 19.58
CA THR A 236 -26.22 20.80 19.01
C THR A 236 -27.41 20.29 19.82
N PRO A 237 -27.82 20.98 20.91
CA PRO A 237 -29.15 20.80 21.44
C PRO A 237 -30.15 21.25 20.37
N VAL A 238 -30.95 20.32 19.88
CA VAL A 238 -32.10 20.60 19.03
C VAL A 238 -33.17 21.23 19.91
N THR A 239 -33.08 22.54 20.15
CA THR A 239 -34.24 23.35 20.49
C THR A 239 -34.94 23.76 19.20
N SER A 240 -35.72 22.84 18.64
CA SER A 240 -36.73 23.16 17.63
C SER A 240 -38.00 23.68 18.33
N ILE A 241 -37.99 24.95 18.72
CA ILE A 241 -39.20 25.69 19.11
C ILE A 241 -39.10 27.11 18.53
N GLY A 242 -40.16 27.59 17.87
CA GLY A 242 -40.38 29.01 17.54
C GLY A 242 -40.20 29.33 16.04
N SER A 243 -41.24 29.18 15.24
CA SER A 243 -42.21 30.23 14.85
C SER A 243 -41.84 30.89 13.52
N VAL A 244 -42.52 30.42 12.48
CA VAL A 244 -42.62 31.08 11.17
C VAL A 244 -43.36 32.41 11.38
N ILE A 245 -42.64 33.53 11.32
CA ILE A 245 -43.26 34.85 11.11
C ILE A 245 -43.27 35.07 9.59
N PRO A 246 -44.44 35.16 8.94
CA PRO A 246 -44.50 35.56 7.54
C PRO A 246 -44.16 37.05 7.43
N VAL A 247 -43.03 37.37 6.81
CA VAL A 247 -42.69 38.74 6.42
C VAL A 247 -43.56 39.09 5.21
N VAL A 248 -44.52 39.98 5.44
CA VAL A 248 -45.32 40.63 4.40
C VAL A 248 -44.42 41.55 3.56
N PRO A 249 -44.48 41.51 2.21
CA PRO A 249 -43.76 42.48 1.39
C PRO A 249 -44.47 43.83 1.45
N PHE A 250 -43.76 44.85 1.96
CA PHE A 250 -44.20 46.24 1.90
C PHE A 250 -43.96 46.77 0.48
N THR A 251 -45.04 46.97 -0.27
CA THR A 251 -45.05 47.70 -1.55
C THR A 251 -44.97 49.19 -1.27
N ARG A 252 -43.84 49.84 -1.62
CA ARG A 252 -43.73 51.30 -1.62
C ARG A 252 -43.77 51.82 -3.06
N ASN A 253 -44.97 52.09 -3.54
CA ASN A 253 -45.20 52.99 -4.68
C ASN A 253 -45.03 54.45 -4.21
N GLY A 254 -44.29 55.23 -4.97
CA GLY A 254 -44.13 56.67 -4.72
C GLY A 254 -43.33 57.34 -5.85
N ARG A 255 -44.04 57.71 -6.92
CA ARG A 255 -43.63 58.71 -7.91
C ARG A 255 -43.68 60.11 -7.28
N GLN A 256 -42.65 60.92 -7.50
CA GLN A 256 -42.69 62.34 -7.95
C GLN A 256 -41.23 62.87 -7.92
N LEU A 257 -40.63 63.26 -9.06
CA LEU A 257 -40.77 64.52 -9.81
C LEU A 257 -40.08 65.71 -9.11
N GLY A 258 -39.09 66.33 -9.77
CA GLY A 258 -38.69 67.71 -9.46
C GLY A 258 -37.19 68.01 -9.45
N HIS A 259 -36.72 68.70 -10.49
CA HIS A 259 -35.43 69.38 -10.64
C HIS A 259 -35.07 70.32 -9.46
N THR A 260 -33.78 70.46 -9.14
CA THR A 260 -32.94 71.67 -9.37
C THR A 260 -31.62 71.60 -8.58
N SER A 261 -30.67 72.40 -9.03
CA SER A 261 -29.23 72.34 -8.84
C SER A 261 -28.65 73.43 -7.92
N PHE A 262 -27.58 73.08 -7.19
CA PHE A 262 -26.45 73.91 -6.67
C PHE A 262 -26.68 74.97 -5.55
N PRO A 263 -25.63 75.50 -4.86
CA PRO A 263 -24.48 74.85 -4.18
C PRO A 263 -24.26 75.31 -2.71
N SER A 264 -23.32 74.62 -2.03
CA SER A 264 -22.44 74.99 -0.89
C SER A 264 -22.75 76.19 0.04
N SER A 265 -22.75 75.94 1.35
CA SER A 265 -21.82 76.59 2.32
C SER A 265 -21.98 75.98 3.72
N ALA A 266 -20.91 76.09 4.50
CA ALA A 266 -20.70 75.52 5.83
C ALA A 266 -21.54 76.22 6.92
N GLU A 267 -21.91 75.48 7.98
CA GLU A 267 -21.54 75.79 9.38
C GLU A 267 -22.25 74.86 10.40
N THR A 268 -21.40 74.24 11.23
CA THR A 268 -21.43 74.14 12.70
C THR A 268 -22.67 73.61 13.47
N THR A 269 -22.41 72.50 14.20
CA THR A 269 -22.96 72.09 15.51
C THR A 269 -24.46 71.84 15.71
N SER A 270 -24.82 70.58 15.99
CA SER A 270 -25.20 70.14 17.35
C SER A 270 -25.67 68.68 17.41
N VAL A 271 -25.10 67.97 18.37
CA VAL A 271 -25.70 66.96 19.25
C VAL A 271 -26.99 66.27 18.77
N LEU A 272 -26.86 65.01 18.31
CA LEU A 272 -27.81 63.95 18.69
C LEU A 272 -27.14 62.58 18.63
N ARG A 273 -26.88 62.02 19.82
CA ARG A 273 -26.52 60.61 20.01
C ARG A 273 -27.72 59.74 19.62
N THR A 274 -27.60 59.00 18.53
CA THR A 274 -28.40 57.79 18.31
C THR A 274 -27.53 56.57 18.58
N PRO A 275 -27.92 55.68 19.50
CA PRO A 275 -27.20 54.43 19.70
C PRO A 275 -27.44 53.53 18.48
N VAL A 276 -26.38 53.34 17.68
CA VAL A 276 -26.31 52.27 16.70
C VAL A 276 -26.29 50.96 17.47
N LEU A 277 -27.48 50.37 17.63
CA LEU A 277 -27.67 49.01 18.11
C LEU A 277 -26.98 48.09 17.11
N GLY A 278 -25.77 47.66 17.46
CA GLY A 278 -25.02 46.65 16.75
C GLY A 278 -25.79 45.34 16.77
N SER A 279 -26.60 45.11 15.73
CA SER A 279 -27.13 43.79 15.42
C SER A 279 -25.96 42.95 14.89
N ARG A 280 -25.17 42.45 15.84
CA ARG A 280 -24.19 41.39 15.65
C ARG A 280 -25.02 40.15 15.35
N THR A 281 -25.36 39.95 14.09
CA THR A 281 -25.94 38.69 13.62
C THR A 281 -24.90 37.61 13.91
N HIS A 282 -25.11 36.94 15.04
CA HIS A 282 -24.47 35.70 15.38
C HIS A 282 -24.86 34.73 14.26
N LEU A 283 -23.96 34.60 13.27
CA LEU A 283 -24.03 33.59 12.23
C LEU A 283 -23.79 32.25 12.94
N THR A 284 -24.82 31.78 13.64
CA THR A 284 -24.89 30.39 14.08
C THR A 284 -24.85 29.58 12.81
N ASP A 285 -23.75 28.86 12.62
CA ASP A 285 -23.46 27.95 11.51
C ASP A 285 -24.48 26.80 11.53
N LYS A 286 -25.73 27.12 11.19
CA LYS A 286 -26.81 26.14 11.00
C LYS A 286 -26.40 25.34 9.78
N ARG A 287 -25.81 24.16 10.02
CA ARG A 287 -25.57 23.14 8.98
C ARG A 287 -26.88 22.87 8.26
N ILE A 288 -27.06 23.47 7.09
CA ILE A 288 -28.23 23.25 6.25
C ILE A 288 -28.14 21.80 5.75
N PRO A 289 -29.08 20.91 6.11
CA PRO A 289 -29.08 19.57 5.57
C PRO A 289 -29.38 19.64 4.08
N CYS A 290 -28.36 19.37 3.25
CA CYS A 290 -28.50 19.26 1.80
C CYS A 290 -29.27 17.98 1.44
N SER A 291 -30.57 17.93 1.75
CA SER A 291 -31.46 16.87 1.27
C SER A 291 -31.81 17.10 -0.20
N ALA A 292 -31.84 16.04 -1.00
CA ALA A 292 -32.17 16.10 -2.42
C ALA A 292 -33.58 16.66 -2.69
N SER A 293 -34.49 16.57 -1.69
CA SER A 293 -35.83 17.16 -1.75
C SER A 293 -35.82 18.70 -1.61
N HIS A 294 -34.91 19.27 -0.83
CA HIS A 294 -34.79 20.72 -0.62
C HIS A 294 -34.14 21.45 -1.80
N LEU A 295 -33.30 20.75 -2.56
CA LEU A 295 -32.60 21.27 -3.75
C LEU A 295 -33.53 21.54 -4.94
N ARG A 296 -34.73 20.94 -4.97
CA ARG A 296 -35.69 21.16 -6.06
C ARG A 296 -36.46 22.49 -5.94
N TYR A 297 -36.53 23.09 -4.75
CA TYR A 297 -37.31 24.30 -4.51
C TYR A 297 -36.46 25.55 -4.19
N SER A 298 -35.13 25.43 -4.07
CA SER A 298 -34.28 26.59 -3.81
C SER A 298 -33.93 27.34 -5.10
N LEU A 299 -34.48 28.54 -5.27
CA LEU A 299 -34.19 29.48 -6.38
C LEU A 299 -32.74 30.01 -6.41
N SER A 300 -31.90 29.70 -5.41
CA SER A 300 -30.52 30.20 -5.30
C SER A 300 -29.50 29.22 -5.88
N VAL A 301 -29.04 29.51 -7.11
CA VAL A 301 -27.91 28.82 -7.78
C VAL A 301 -26.66 28.75 -6.87
N ARG A 302 -26.46 29.75 -6.00
CA ARG A 302 -25.34 29.80 -5.06
C ARG A 302 -25.44 28.73 -3.97
N GLN A 303 -26.64 28.45 -3.47
CA GLN A 303 -26.87 27.46 -2.42
C GLN A 303 -26.72 26.02 -2.95
N THR A 304 -27.19 25.77 -4.18
CA THR A 304 -26.99 24.47 -4.84
C THR A 304 -25.51 24.21 -5.12
N GLN A 305 -24.75 25.24 -5.51
CA GLN A 305 -23.30 25.15 -5.72
C GLN A 305 -22.52 24.87 -4.43
N ILE A 306 -22.91 25.50 -3.30
CA ILE A 306 -22.29 25.26 -1.99
C ILE A 306 -22.58 23.82 -1.52
N CYS A 307 -23.82 23.36 -1.62
CA CYS A 307 -24.19 21.98 -1.30
C CYS A 307 -23.43 20.98 -2.18
N ALA A 308 -23.35 21.19 -3.49
CA ALA A 308 -22.60 20.33 -4.39
C ALA A 308 -21.11 20.27 -4.04
N LYS A 309 -20.48 21.42 -3.73
CA LYS A 309 -19.08 21.48 -3.28
C LYS A 309 -18.89 20.69 -1.97
N SER A 310 -19.75 20.89 -0.98
CA SER A 310 -19.68 20.19 0.31
C SER A 310 -19.80 18.65 0.13
N GLN A 311 -20.70 18.20 -0.74
CA GLN A 311 -20.91 16.78 -1.02
C GLN A 311 -19.71 16.15 -1.75
N ILE A 312 -19.08 16.88 -2.67
CA ILE A 312 -17.84 16.44 -3.35
C ILE A 312 -16.71 16.31 -2.33
N HIS A 313 -16.54 17.29 -1.43
CA HIS A 313 -15.53 17.23 -0.36
C HIS A 313 -15.78 16.04 0.57
N TYR A 314 -17.02 15.84 1.03
CA TYR A 314 -17.40 14.70 1.87
C TYR A 314 -17.08 13.35 1.21
N ARG A 315 -17.46 13.17 -0.07
CA ARG A 315 -17.15 11.95 -0.83
C ARG A 315 -15.64 11.73 -0.99
N ARG A 316 -14.85 12.80 -1.18
CA ARG A 316 -13.39 12.71 -1.25
C ARG A 316 -12.79 12.27 0.08
N THR A 317 -13.21 12.87 1.19
CA THR A 317 -12.75 12.50 2.54
C THR A 317 -13.09 11.05 2.88
N GLN A 318 -14.32 10.60 2.57
CA GLN A 318 -14.72 9.22 2.81
C GLN A 318 -13.91 8.21 1.97
N ASN A 319 -13.63 8.55 0.70
CA ASN A 319 -12.77 7.72 -0.15
C ASN A 319 -11.32 7.69 0.34
N GLN A 320 -10.81 8.82 0.86
CA GLN A 320 -9.48 8.89 1.49
C GLN A 320 -9.42 8.03 2.74
N LEU A 321 -10.41 8.11 3.63
CA LEU A 321 -10.48 7.27 4.84
C LEU A 321 -10.49 5.78 4.52
N ARG A 322 -11.23 5.35 3.50
CA ARG A 322 -11.23 3.95 3.06
C ARG A 322 -9.86 3.51 2.52
N ALA A 323 -9.22 4.35 1.70
CA ALA A 323 -7.88 4.07 1.19
C ALA A 323 -6.83 4.02 2.32
N THR A 324 -6.95 4.90 3.31
CA THR A 324 -6.12 4.89 4.51
C THR A 324 -6.28 3.59 5.30
N ARG A 325 -7.52 3.16 5.56
CA ARG A 325 -7.78 1.88 6.26
C ARG A 325 -7.18 0.69 5.51
N MET A 326 -7.35 0.65 4.19
CA MET A 326 -6.75 -0.39 3.34
C MET A 326 -5.23 -0.44 3.54
N ILE A 327 -4.54 0.71 3.48
CA ILE A 327 -3.08 0.76 3.59
C ILE A 327 -2.61 0.48 5.01
N THR A 328 -3.38 0.87 6.02
CA THR A 328 -3.11 0.50 7.41
C THR A 328 -3.15 -1.01 7.60
N LEU A 329 -4.13 -1.69 6.97
CA LEU A 329 -4.21 -3.15 7.00
C LEU A 329 -3.06 -3.81 6.23
N LEU A 330 -2.66 -3.29 5.08
CA LEU A 330 -1.47 -3.77 4.36
C LEU A 330 -0.21 -3.62 5.21
N ALA A 331 -0.04 -2.49 5.88
CA ALA A 331 1.09 -2.25 6.76
C ALA A 331 1.08 -3.16 7.99
N ALA A 332 -0.09 -3.42 8.57
CA ALA A 332 -0.24 -4.34 9.70
C ALA A 332 0.06 -5.79 9.28
N ALA A 333 -0.44 -6.23 8.12
CA ALA A 333 -0.13 -7.54 7.54
C ALA A 333 1.38 -7.68 7.28
N PHE A 334 1.98 -6.67 6.65
CA PHE A 334 3.42 -6.60 6.43
C PHE A 334 4.21 -6.78 7.73
N ILE A 335 3.91 -6.01 8.79
CA ILE A 335 4.59 -6.16 10.09
C ILE A 335 4.37 -7.56 10.66
N LEU A 336 3.14 -8.09 10.61
CA LEU A 336 2.80 -9.40 11.16
C LEU A 336 3.57 -10.55 10.48
N PHE A 337 3.73 -10.49 9.16
CA PHE A 337 4.38 -11.56 8.39
C PHE A 337 5.91 -11.38 8.27
N GLU A 338 6.43 -10.15 8.23
CA GLU A 338 7.88 -9.89 8.07
C GLU A 338 8.64 -9.70 9.39
N ALA A 339 8.02 -9.17 10.44
CA ALA A 339 8.72 -8.98 11.71
C ALA A 339 9.27 -10.29 12.30
N PRO A 340 8.56 -11.44 12.25
CA PRO A 340 9.13 -12.71 12.71
C PRO A 340 10.41 -13.10 11.96
N ILE A 341 10.50 -12.77 10.67
CA ILE A 341 11.69 -13.02 9.84
C ILE A 341 12.85 -12.17 10.31
N PHE A 342 12.59 -10.88 10.54
CA PHE A 342 13.57 -9.96 11.07
C PHE A 342 14.14 -10.44 12.41
N PHE A 343 13.28 -10.78 13.37
CA PHE A 343 13.72 -11.23 14.69
C PHE A 343 14.50 -12.55 14.62
N CYS A 344 14.09 -13.50 13.77
CA CYS A 344 14.82 -14.76 13.61
C CYS A 344 16.24 -14.54 13.08
N VAL A 345 16.44 -13.64 12.14
CA VAL A 345 17.78 -13.34 11.59
C VAL A 345 18.61 -12.54 12.60
N ALA A 346 18.02 -11.56 13.27
CA ALA A 346 18.69 -10.77 14.31
C ALA A 346 19.16 -11.64 15.50
N LEU A 347 18.33 -12.62 15.89
CA LEU A 347 18.60 -13.54 16.99
C LEU A 347 19.33 -14.81 16.54
N ARG A 348 19.88 -14.85 15.32
CA ARG A 348 20.57 -16.04 14.77
C ARG A 348 21.65 -16.60 15.71
N ARG A 349 22.35 -15.74 16.45
CA ARG A 349 23.40 -16.17 17.40
C ARG A 349 22.86 -16.93 18.61
N TYR A 350 21.59 -16.74 18.95
CA TYR A 350 20.94 -17.32 20.12
C TYR A 350 20.11 -18.57 19.79
N ILE A 351 19.85 -18.84 18.51
CA ILE A 351 19.03 -19.98 18.07
C ILE A 351 19.94 -21.15 17.65
N PRO A 352 19.76 -22.36 18.20
CA PRO A 352 20.50 -23.54 17.77
C PRO A 352 20.32 -23.79 16.26
N LEU A 353 21.39 -24.19 15.57
CA LEU A 353 21.43 -24.30 14.10
C LEU A 353 20.30 -25.16 13.50
N ASN A 354 19.93 -26.25 14.18
CA ASN A 354 18.87 -27.16 13.74
C ASN A 354 17.49 -26.47 13.75
N HIS A 355 17.18 -25.75 14.82
CA HIS A 355 15.93 -24.99 14.95
C HIS A 355 15.92 -23.80 13.99
N TYR A 356 17.07 -23.14 13.79
CA TYR A 356 17.17 -22.00 12.88
C TYR A 356 16.77 -22.38 11.45
N ARG A 357 17.19 -23.53 10.93
CA ARG A 357 16.79 -23.98 9.58
C ARG A 357 15.29 -24.22 9.48
N LEU A 358 14.70 -24.87 10.49
CA LEU A 358 13.26 -25.17 10.50
C LEU A 358 12.44 -23.88 10.54
N VAL A 359 12.80 -22.98 11.46
CA VAL A 359 12.15 -21.69 11.64
C VAL A 359 12.30 -20.84 10.38
N THR A 360 13.51 -20.71 9.82
CA THR A 360 13.71 -19.92 8.59
C THR A 360 12.94 -20.47 7.39
N ASN A 361 12.75 -21.79 7.28
CA ASN A 361 11.91 -22.38 6.24
C ASN A 361 10.42 -22.10 6.49
N GLY A 362 9.93 -22.22 7.73
CA GLY A 362 8.56 -21.81 8.08
C GLY A 362 8.29 -20.32 7.82
N LEU A 363 9.27 -19.48 8.11
CA LEU A 363 9.22 -18.03 7.84
C LEU A 363 9.17 -17.71 6.35
N LYS A 364 9.80 -18.50 5.48
CA LYS A 364 9.60 -18.37 4.02
C LYS A 364 8.15 -18.60 3.62
N ALA A 365 7.44 -19.50 4.30
CA ALA A 365 6.01 -19.70 4.05
C ALA A 365 5.18 -18.48 4.46
N LEU A 366 5.55 -17.76 5.52
CA LEU A 366 4.91 -16.49 5.91
C LEU A 366 5.04 -15.42 4.82
N VAL A 367 6.18 -15.35 4.12
CA VAL A 367 6.38 -14.43 2.99
C VAL A 367 5.39 -14.71 1.85
N VAL A 368 5.13 -15.99 1.56
CA VAL A 368 4.16 -16.40 0.54
C VAL A 368 2.73 -16.09 1.00
N LEU A 369 2.42 -16.33 2.29
CA LEU A 369 1.13 -15.99 2.88
C LEU A 369 0.85 -14.48 2.88
N ASP A 370 1.85 -13.64 3.10
CA ASP A 370 1.72 -12.18 2.99
C ASP A 370 1.23 -11.76 1.59
N SER A 371 1.77 -12.40 0.54
CA SER A 371 1.32 -12.15 -0.84
C SER A 371 -0.16 -12.50 -1.05
N CYS A 372 -0.62 -13.62 -0.48
CA CYS A 372 -2.03 -13.99 -0.49
C CYS A 372 -2.89 -12.99 0.29
N ALA A 373 -2.43 -12.59 1.48
CA ALA A 373 -3.11 -11.63 2.34
C ALA A 373 -3.31 -10.28 1.63
N ASN A 374 -2.31 -9.80 0.88
CA ASN A 374 -2.40 -8.54 0.14
C ASN A 374 -3.52 -8.56 -0.90
N VAL A 375 -3.68 -9.66 -1.66
CA VAL A 375 -4.79 -9.82 -2.62
C VAL A 375 -6.14 -9.89 -1.91
N ILE A 376 -6.21 -10.62 -0.79
CA ILE A 376 -7.42 -10.70 0.05
C ILE A 376 -7.80 -9.30 0.57
N ILE A 377 -6.84 -8.52 1.05
CA ILE A 377 -7.06 -7.14 1.50
C ILE A 377 -7.56 -6.27 0.34
N TYR A 378 -7.05 -6.45 -0.88
CA TYR A 378 -7.54 -5.74 -2.07
C TYR A 378 -9.01 -6.05 -2.35
N LEU A 379 -9.41 -7.33 -2.26
CA LEU A 379 -10.80 -7.77 -2.41
C LEU A 379 -11.71 -7.19 -1.32
N PHE A 380 -11.30 -7.22 -0.05
CA PHE A 380 -12.16 -6.75 1.04
C PHE A 380 -12.23 -5.24 1.17
N MET A 381 -11.14 -4.52 0.90
CA MET A 381 -11.07 -3.07 1.19
C MET A 381 -11.32 -2.20 -0.03
N SER A 382 -10.95 -2.65 -1.23
CA SER A 382 -11.10 -1.84 -2.45
C SER A 382 -12.40 -2.18 -3.18
N LYS A 383 -13.43 -1.34 -2.97
CA LYS A 383 -14.70 -1.44 -3.73
C LYS A 383 -14.47 -1.43 -5.25
N ARG A 384 -13.48 -0.65 -5.73
CA ARG A 384 -13.15 -0.59 -7.15
C ARG A 384 -12.51 -1.87 -7.65
N PHE A 385 -11.59 -2.44 -6.87
CA PHE A 385 -11.01 -3.74 -7.20
C PHE A 385 -12.11 -4.80 -7.32
N ARG A 386 -13.03 -4.89 -6.34
CA ARG A 386 -14.18 -5.80 -6.42
C ARG A 386 -15.04 -5.60 -7.68
N GLN A 387 -15.35 -4.36 -8.03
CA GLN A 387 -16.16 -4.05 -9.21
C GLN A 387 -15.47 -4.48 -10.51
N GLU A 388 -14.15 -4.29 -10.60
CA GLU A 388 -13.39 -4.72 -11.77
C GLU A 388 -13.19 -6.25 -11.79
N SER A 389 -12.98 -6.88 -10.63
CA SER A 389 -12.94 -8.34 -10.48
C SER A 389 -14.26 -8.98 -10.90
N SER A 390 -15.40 -8.46 -10.44
CA SER A 390 -16.73 -8.99 -10.81
C SER A 390 -17.00 -8.82 -12.30
N ARG A 391 -16.60 -7.70 -12.90
CA ARG A 391 -16.70 -7.46 -14.35
C ARG A 391 -15.82 -8.42 -15.14
N LEU A 392 -14.59 -8.63 -14.71
CA LEU A 392 -13.69 -9.59 -15.32
C LEU A 392 -14.30 -11.00 -15.29
N TRP A 393 -14.82 -11.40 -14.13
CA TRP A 393 -15.52 -12.67 -13.97
C TRP A 393 -16.71 -12.83 -14.92
N THR A 394 -17.58 -11.82 -15.03
CA THR A 394 -18.72 -11.85 -15.97
C THR A 394 -18.27 -11.93 -17.44
N THR A 395 -17.14 -11.30 -17.78
CA THR A 395 -16.59 -11.34 -19.15
C THR A 395 -16.07 -12.73 -19.48
N ILE A 396 -15.35 -13.37 -18.55
CA ILE A 396 -14.81 -14.72 -18.69
C ILE A 396 -15.97 -15.72 -18.84
N LYS A 397 -16.98 -15.64 -17.96
CA LYS A 397 -18.15 -16.53 -18.03
C LYS A 397 -18.90 -16.38 -19.35
N GLY A 398 -19.11 -15.16 -19.83
CA GLY A 398 -19.75 -14.91 -21.12
C GLY A 398 -18.98 -15.44 -22.32
N HIS A 399 -17.64 -15.42 -22.26
CA HIS A 399 -16.81 -16.00 -23.31
C HIS A 399 -16.86 -17.54 -23.31
N GLN A 400 -16.80 -18.17 -22.12
CA GLN A 400 -16.94 -19.63 -22.00
C GLN A 400 -18.29 -20.13 -22.52
N SER A 401 -19.39 -19.44 -22.20
CA SER A 401 -20.72 -19.82 -22.72
C SER A 401 -20.78 -19.76 -24.25
N ARG A 402 -20.14 -18.79 -24.90
CA ARG A 402 -20.09 -18.70 -26.37
C ARG A 402 -19.25 -19.80 -27.02
N ILE A 403 -18.16 -20.21 -26.39
CA ILE A 403 -17.33 -21.32 -26.90
C ILE A 403 -18.13 -22.63 -26.82
N MET A 404 -18.87 -22.85 -25.73
CA MET A 404 -19.71 -24.04 -25.57
C MET A 404 -20.83 -24.11 -26.62
N THR A 405 -21.48 -22.98 -26.96
CA THR A 405 -22.53 -22.96 -28.01
C THR A 405 -21.97 -23.20 -29.40
N ASN A 406 -20.81 -22.62 -29.74
CA ASN A 406 -20.21 -22.83 -31.05
C ASN A 406 -19.76 -24.29 -31.26
N ASN A 407 -19.35 -24.98 -30.20
CA ASN A 407 -18.96 -26.40 -30.30
C ASN A 407 -20.17 -27.32 -30.47
N THR A 408 -21.33 -26.99 -29.90
CA THR A 408 -22.57 -27.78 -30.12
C THR A 408 -23.11 -27.62 -31.54
N ASP A 409 -22.92 -26.46 -32.17
CA ASP A 409 -23.38 -26.19 -33.53
C ASP A 409 -22.50 -26.84 -34.61
N MET A 410 -21.28 -27.31 -34.29
CA MET A 410 -20.42 -28.05 -35.23
C MET A 410 -20.61 -29.57 -35.18
N ILE A 411 -21.35 -30.08 -34.20
CA ILE A 411 -21.59 -31.52 -34.01
C ILE A 411 -22.95 -31.96 -34.60
N ASN A 412 -23.83 -30.99 -34.87
CA ASN A 412 -25.09 -31.19 -35.60
C ASN A 412 -24.94 -30.71 -37.04
#